data_AF-A0A453N4L4-F1
#
_entry.id   AF-A0A453N4L4-F1
#
_cell.length_a   1.000
_cell.length_b   1.000
_cell.length_c   1.000
_cell.angle_alpha   90.00
_cell.angle_beta   90.00
_cell.angle_gamma   90.00
#
_symmetry.space_group_name_H-M   'P 1'
#
loop_
_entity.id
_entity.type
_entity.pdbx_description
1 polymer ?
#
loop_
_entity_poly.entity_id
_entity_poly.type
_entity_poly.pdbx_seq_one_letter_code
_entity_poly.pdbx_strand_id
1 'polypeptide(L)' 'MNLVLEDAEEINIKKDTRKSLGRILLKGDNITLMMNT' A
#
# COMPACT_ATOMS: atom_id res chain seq x y z
N MET A 1 0.55 13.25 4.10
CA MET A 1 1.57 13.30 3.02
C MET A 1 1.31 12.18 2.03
N ASN A 2 1.00 12.48 0.77
CA ASN A 2 0.70 11.44 -0.23
C ASN A 2 1.99 10.79 -0.77
N LEU A 3 1.90 9.53 -1.21
CA LEU A 3 3.01 8.76 -1.76
C LEU A 3 2.64 8.22 -3.14
N VAL A 4 3.61 8.22 -4.05
CA VAL A 4 3.51 7.46 -5.31
C VAL A 4 4.29 6.17 -5.11
N LEU A 5 3.62 5.03 -5.29
CA LEU A 5 4.23 3.71 -5.18
C LEU A 5 4.28 3.08 -6.58
N GLU A 6 5.39 2.43 -6.91
CA GLU A 6 5.53 1.59 -8.09
C GLU A 6 5.48 0.12 -7.70
N ASP A 7 5.00 -0.73 -8.61
CA ASP A 7 4.86 -2.18 -8.41
C ASP A 7 4.21 -2.59 -7.08
N ALA A 8 3.23 -1.80 -6.62
CA ALA A 8 2.58 -2.00 -5.34
C ALA A 8 1.67 -3.24 -5.34
N GLU A 9 1.59 -3.90 -4.18
CA GLU A 9 0.64 -4.97 -3.90
C GLU A 9 -0.24 -4.59 -2.70
N GLU A 10 -1.54 -4.87 -2.80
CA GLU A 10 -2.45 -4.87 -1.67
C GLU A 10 -2.46 -6.25 -1.02
N ILE A 11 -2.23 -6.29 0.30
CA ILE A 11 -2.33 -7.50 1.10
C ILE A 11 -3.41 -7.31 2.16
N ASN A 12 -4.44 -8.15 2.11
CA ASN A 12 -5.48 -8.19 3.13
C ASN A 12 -5.27 -9.42 4.01
N ILE A 13 -4.70 -9.22 5.20
CA ILE A 13 -4.40 -10.30 6.14
C ILE A 13 -5.67 -11.01 6.65
N LYS A 14 -6.78 -10.27 6.82
CA LYS A 14 -8.04 -10.86 7.34
C LYS A 14 -8.71 -11.79 6.34
N LYS A 15 -8.59 -11.48 5.05
CA LYS A 15 -9.20 -12.25 3.95
C LYS A 15 -8.19 -13.18 3.27
N ASP A 16 -6.93 -13.12 3.67
CA ASP A 16 -5.79 -13.79 3.03
C ASP A 16 -5.74 -13.60 1.51
N THR A 17 -5.95 -12.36 1.07
CA THR A 17 -5.92 -12.01 -0.36
C THR A 17 -4.75 -11.10 -0.68
N ARG A 18 -4.12 -11.34 -1.82
CA ARG A 18 -3.09 -10.47 -2.41
C ARG A 18 -3.54 -10.01 -3.79
N LYS A 19 -3.40 -8.71 -4.06
CA LYS A 19 -3.76 -8.11 -5.34
C LYS A 19 -2.65 -7.19 -5.82
N SER A 20 -2.12 -7.46 -7.01
CA SER A 20 -1.19 -6.54 -7.67
C SER A 20 -1.93 -5.28 -8.11
N LEU A 21 -1.38 -4.12 -7.74
CA LEU A 21 -1.95 -2.80 -8.05
C LEU A 21 -1.09 -2.02 -9.06
N GLY A 22 0.20 -2.35 -9.19
CA GLY A 22 1.13 -1.61 -10.05
C GLY A 22 1.40 -0.21 -9.49
N ARG A 23 1.29 0.83 -10.34
CA ARG A 23 1.55 2.22 -9.92
C ARG A 23 0.30 2.85 -9.30
N ILE A 24 0.41 3.29 -8.04
CA ILE A 24 -0.71 3.92 -7.31
C ILE A 24 -0.29 5.21 -6.59
N LEU A 25 -1.29 6.08 -6.35
CA LEU A 25 -1.18 7.19 -5.42
C LEU A 25 -1.80 6.79 -4.08
N LEU A 26 -0.97 6.58 -3.07
CA LEU A 26 -1.41 6.29 -1.71
C LEU A 26 -1.64 7.61 -0.95
N LYS A 27 -2.88 7.82 -0.49
CA LYS A 27 -3.22 9.00 0.31
C LYS A 27 -2.59 8.91 1.70
N GLY A 28 -1.93 9.99 2.10
CA GLY A 28 -1.20 10.04 3.37
C GLY A 28 -2.05 9.92 4.61
N ASP A 29 -3.29 10.39 4.54
CA ASP A 29 -4.20 10.44 5.68
C ASP A 29 -4.63 9.03 6.14
N ASN A 30 -4.41 8.02 5.29
CA ASN A 30 -4.74 6.62 5.56
C ASN A 30 -3.51 5.79 6.02
N ILE A 31 -2.35 6.41 6.22
CA ILE A 31 -1.12 5.71 6.59
C ILE A 31 -0.92 5.79 8.11
N THR A 32 -1.03 4.64 8.79
CA THR A 32 -0.75 4.54 10.23
C THR A 32 0.74 4.33 10.52
N LEU A 33 1.40 3.50 9.71
CA LEU A 33 2.81 3.13 9.88
C LEU A 33 3.48 3.06 8.50
N MET A 34 4.68 3.63 8.41
CA MET A 34 5.61 3.39 7.32
C MET A 34 6.85 2.74 7.92
N MET A 35 7.18 1.54 7.48
CA MET A 35 8.34 0.79 7.95
C MET A 35 9.38 0.76 6.84
N ASN A 36 10.62 1.09 7.19
CA ASN A 36 11.79 0.86 6.37
C ASN A 36 12.73 -0.04 7.19
N THR A 37 13.22 -1.11 6.58
CA THR A 37 14.28 -1.95 7.14
C THR A 37 15.64 -1.30 6.98
#